data_AF-A0A377UX93-F1
#
_entry.id   AF-A0A377UX93-F1
#
_cell.length_a   1.000
_cell.length_b   1.000
_cell.length_c   1.000
_cell.angle_alpha   90.00
_cell.angle_beta   90.00
_cell.angle_gamma   90.00
#
_symmetry.space_group_name_H-M   'P 1'
#
loop_
_entity.id
_entity.type
_entity.pdbx_description
1 polymer ?
#
loop_
_entity_poly.entity_id
_entity_poly.type
_entity_poly.pdbx_seq_one_letter_code
_entity_poly.pdbx_strand_id
1 'polypeptide(L)'
;MIPKWRQLNVFEGERVERGDVVSDGPEAPHDILRLRGVHAVTRYIVNEVQDVYRLQGVKINDKHIEVIVRQMLRKATIESAGSSDFLEGEQVEYSRVKIANRELEANGKVGATFSRDLLGITKASLATESFISAASFQETTRVLTEAAVAGKRDELRGLKENVIVGRLIPAGTGYAYHQDRMRRRAAGELPAAPQVSVEEASANLAELLNAGLGGSDND
;
A
#
# COMPACT_ATOMS: atom_id res chain seq x y z
N MET A 1 -15.96 5.97 -29.60
CA MET A 1 -15.92 6.66 -30.91
C MET A 1 -14.47 7.02 -31.20
N ILE A 2 -13.87 6.49 -32.28
CA ILE A 2 -12.48 6.76 -32.65
C ILE A 2 -12.44 8.03 -33.51
N PRO A 3 -11.57 9.02 -33.23
CA PRO A 3 -11.45 10.23 -34.05
C PRO A 3 -10.99 9.91 -35.48
N LYS A 4 -11.59 10.59 -36.47
CA LYS A 4 -11.34 10.35 -37.91
C LYS A 4 -9.89 10.63 -38.38
N TRP A 5 -9.11 11.36 -37.59
CA TRP A 5 -7.74 11.75 -37.93
C TRP A 5 -6.70 10.73 -37.45
N ARG A 6 -7.09 9.68 -36.72
CA ARG A 6 -6.18 8.57 -36.39
C ARG A 6 -6.17 7.57 -37.52
N GLN A 7 -4.96 7.18 -37.94
CA GLN A 7 -4.77 6.09 -38.87
C GLN A 7 -5.10 4.76 -38.15
N LEU A 8 -5.90 3.94 -38.82
CA LEU A 8 -6.30 2.61 -38.33
C LEU A 8 -5.40 1.55 -38.95
N ASN A 9 -4.98 0.60 -38.13
CA ASN A 9 -4.12 -0.51 -38.55
C ASN A 9 -4.91 -1.78 -38.91
N VAL A 10 -6.24 -1.73 -38.75
CA VAL A 10 -7.15 -2.86 -38.95
C VAL A 10 -8.04 -2.60 -40.15
N PHE A 11 -8.35 -3.66 -40.89
CA PHE A 11 -9.23 -3.59 -42.05
C PHE A 11 -10.70 -3.82 -41.69
N GLU A 12 -11.59 -3.27 -42.50
CA GLU A 12 -13.02 -3.55 -42.35
C GLU A 12 -13.29 -5.04 -42.66
N GLY A 13 -13.93 -5.74 -41.72
CA GLY A 13 -14.18 -7.18 -41.80
C GLY A 13 -13.07 -8.06 -41.20
N GLU A 14 -11.97 -7.47 -40.73
CA GLU A 14 -10.94 -8.19 -39.99
C GLU A 14 -11.42 -8.57 -38.58
N ARG A 15 -11.07 -9.78 -38.13
CA ARG A 15 -11.38 -10.24 -36.78
C ARG A 15 -10.24 -9.86 -35.84
N VAL A 16 -10.54 -9.00 -34.88
CA VAL A 16 -9.60 -8.57 -33.83
C VAL A 16 -9.89 -9.26 -32.51
N GLU A 17 -8.84 -9.52 -31.74
CA GLU A 17 -8.92 -10.03 -30.37
C GLU A 17 -8.87 -8.89 -29.35
N ARG A 18 -9.30 -9.20 -28.11
CA ARG A 18 -9.27 -8.22 -27.02
C ARG A 18 -7.82 -7.85 -26.70
N GLY A 19 -7.46 -6.60 -26.97
CA GLY A 19 -6.12 -6.07 -26.68
C GLY A 19 -5.26 -5.82 -27.91
N ASP A 20 -5.78 -6.08 -29.12
CA ASP A 20 -5.10 -5.76 -30.36
C ASP A 20 -5.01 -4.25 -30.59
N VAL A 21 -3.94 -3.83 -31.27
CA VAL A 21 -3.68 -2.42 -31.56
C VAL A 21 -4.49 -2.00 -32.78
N VAL A 22 -5.53 -1.20 -32.54
CA VAL A 22 -6.45 -0.72 -33.58
C VAL A 22 -5.94 0.54 -34.29
N SER A 23 -5.17 1.37 -33.57
CA SER A 23 -4.59 2.62 -34.10
C SER A 23 -3.20 2.83 -33.54
N ASP A 24 -2.32 3.45 -34.31
CA ASP A 24 -0.99 3.84 -33.84
C ASP A 24 -1.03 4.86 -32.69
N GLY A 25 0.04 4.84 -31.90
CA GLY A 25 0.32 5.78 -30.84
C GLY A 25 0.82 5.12 -29.55
N PRO A 26 1.22 5.92 -28.55
CA PRO A 26 1.63 5.40 -27.24
C PRO A 26 0.48 4.64 -26.58
N GLU A 27 0.75 3.43 -26.12
CA GLU A 27 -0.22 2.64 -25.36
C GLU A 27 -0.39 3.21 -23.95
N ALA A 28 -1.64 3.39 -23.52
CA ALA A 28 -1.91 3.81 -22.14
C ALA A 28 -1.76 2.60 -21.19
N PRO A 29 -0.98 2.68 -20.10
CA PRO A 29 -0.83 1.59 -19.13
C PRO A 29 -2.15 1.08 -18.55
N HIS A 30 -3.14 1.97 -18.42
CA HIS A 30 -4.49 1.61 -17.96
C HIS A 30 -5.22 0.69 -18.95
N ASP A 31 -5.06 0.93 -20.25
CA ASP A 31 -5.66 0.07 -21.28
C ASP A 31 -4.95 -1.28 -21.36
N ILE A 32 -3.63 -1.29 -21.22
CA ILE A 32 -2.85 -2.54 -21.14
C ILE A 32 -3.34 -3.38 -19.96
N LEU A 33 -3.50 -2.78 -18.77
CA LEU A 33 -4.01 -3.50 -17.60
C LEU A 33 -5.43 -4.05 -17.84
N ARG A 34 -6.32 -3.22 -18.38
CA ARG A 34 -7.72 -3.59 -18.59
C ARG A 34 -7.89 -4.65 -19.68
N LEU A 35 -7.07 -4.63 -20.73
CA LEU A 35 -7.25 -5.51 -21.89
C LEU A 35 -6.34 -6.75 -21.84
N ARG A 36 -5.06 -6.57 -21.47
CA ARG A 36 -4.03 -7.61 -21.50
C ARG A 36 -3.62 -8.11 -20.10
N GLY A 37 -4.04 -7.43 -19.04
CA GLY A 37 -3.87 -7.86 -17.65
C GLY A 37 -2.59 -7.39 -16.96
N VAL A 38 -2.41 -7.85 -15.71
CA VAL A 38 -1.36 -7.37 -14.78
C VAL A 38 0.06 -7.65 -15.32
N HIS A 39 0.31 -8.85 -15.84
CA HIS A 39 1.65 -9.18 -16.33
C HIS A 39 2.06 -8.34 -17.54
N ALA A 40 1.11 -8.02 -18.42
CA ALA A 40 1.36 -7.19 -19.58
C ALA A 40 1.73 -5.75 -19.17
N VAL A 41 0.97 -5.14 -18.25
CA VAL A 41 1.27 -3.78 -17.78
C VAL A 41 2.57 -3.72 -16.97
N THR A 42 2.87 -4.74 -16.15
CA THR A 42 4.14 -4.78 -15.41
C THR A 42 5.31 -4.87 -16.37
N ARG A 43 5.25 -5.74 -17.38
CA ARG A 43 6.31 -5.85 -18.40
C ARG A 43 6.49 -4.54 -19.16
N TYR A 44 5.39 -3.91 -19.56
CA TYR A 44 5.41 -2.61 -20.23
C TYR A 44 6.16 -1.57 -19.37
N ILE A 45 5.75 -1.37 -18.11
CA ILE A 45 6.37 -0.37 -17.23
C ILE A 45 7.84 -0.68 -16.97
N VAL A 46 8.18 -1.95 -16.72
CA VAL A 46 9.57 -2.37 -16.47
C VAL A 46 10.45 -2.07 -17.67
N ASN A 47 10.01 -2.41 -18.88
CA ASN A 47 10.77 -2.17 -20.11
C ASN A 47 10.96 -0.68 -20.38
N GLU A 48 9.88 0.11 -20.34
CA GLU A 48 9.95 1.56 -20.58
C GLU A 48 10.88 2.27 -19.61
N VAL A 49 10.82 1.90 -18.31
CA VAL A 49 11.71 2.47 -17.30
C VAL A 49 13.15 2.00 -17.50
N GLN A 50 13.36 0.71 -17.79
CA GLN A 50 14.69 0.16 -18.04
C GLN A 50 15.36 0.76 -19.27
N ASP A 51 14.63 1.04 -20.33
CA ASP A 51 15.21 1.60 -21.55
C ASP A 51 15.79 2.99 -21.31
N VAL A 52 15.16 3.80 -20.44
CA VAL A 52 15.72 5.08 -19.99
C VAL A 52 17.00 4.89 -19.15
N TYR A 53 17.00 3.95 -18.20
CA TYR A 53 18.19 3.70 -17.36
C TYR A 53 19.36 3.11 -18.17
N ARG A 54 19.07 2.21 -19.11
CA ARG A 54 20.05 1.63 -20.03
C ARG A 54 20.64 2.71 -20.94
N LEU A 55 19.82 3.63 -21.44
CA LEU A 55 20.27 4.77 -22.24
C LEU A 55 21.26 5.65 -21.47
N GLN A 56 21.10 5.79 -20.16
CA GLN A 56 22.01 6.51 -19.27
C GLN A 56 23.18 5.66 -18.75
N GLY A 57 23.29 4.39 -19.17
CA GLY A 57 24.34 3.47 -18.74
C GLY A 57 24.22 2.98 -17.28
N VAL A 58 23.07 3.21 -16.63
CA VAL A 58 22.82 2.82 -15.24
C VAL A 58 22.20 1.42 -15.20
N LYS A 59 22.81 0.51 -14.44
CA LYS A 59 22.30 -0.85 -14.24
C LYS A 59 21.44 -0.93 -12.99
N ILE A 60 20.16 -1.25 -13.17
CA ILE A 60 19.21 -1.54 -12.08
C ILE A 60 18.57 -2.91 -12.30
N ASN A 61 18.30 -3.64 -11.22
CA ASN A 61 17.61 -4.93 -11.31
C ASN A 61 16.09 -4.73 -11.44
N ASP A 62 15.45 -5.45 -12.37
CA ASP A 62 14.00 -5.41 -12.63
C ASP A 62 13.16 -5.59 -11.36
N LYS A 63 13.64 -6.40 -10.41
CA LYS A 63 12.97 -6.66 -9.12
C LYS A 63 12.60 -5.38 -8.38
N HIS A 64 13.42 -4.33 -8.47
CA HIS A 64 13.13 -3.07 -7.80
C HIS A 64 11.93 -2.36 -8.44
N ILE A 65 11.86 -2.35 -9.76
CA ILE A 65 10.77 -1.74 -10.52
C ILE A 65 9.49 -2.56 -10.31
N GLU A 66 9.57 -3.89 -10.35
CA GLU A 66 8.43 -4.79 -10.10
C GLU A 66 7.80 -4.56 -8.73
N VAL A 67 8.62 -4.35 -7.68
CA VAL A 67 8.11 -4.05 -6.34
C VAL A 67 7.35 -2.71 -6.32
N ILE A 68 7.81 -1.71 -7.07
CA ILE A 68 7.12 -0.42 -7.22
C ILE A 68 5.80 -0.60 -7.98
N VAL A 69 5.80 -1.32 -9.10
CA VAL A 69 4.57 -1.60 -9.88
C VAL A 69 3.56 -2.38 -9.04
N ARG A 70 4.04 -3.31 -8.19
CA ARG A 70 3.18 -3.99 -7.22
C ARG A 70 2.49 -3.01 -6.27
N GLN A 71 3.17 -1.95 -5.83
CA GLN A 71 2.55 -0.89 -5.01
C GLN A 71 1.53 -0.06 -5.80
N MET A 72 1.82 0.26 -7.06
CA MET A 72 0.91 0.96 -7.97
C MET A 72 -0.39 0.19 -8.22
N LEU A 73 -0.32 -1.14 -8.21
CA LEU A 73 -1.44 -2.05 -8.37
C LEU A 73 -2.00 -2.54 -7.01
N ARG A 74 -2.02 -1.75 -5.95
CA ARG A 74 -2.56 -2.23 -4.65
C ARG A 74 -4.07 -2.18 -4.50
N LYS A 75 -4.74 -1.40 -5.34
CA LYS A 75 -6.18 -1.20 -5.28
C LYS A 75 -6.93 -2.02 -6.32
N ALA A 76 -8.20 -2.27 -6.04
CA ALA A 76 -9.15 -2.87 -6.94
C ALA A 76 -10.51 -2.19 -6.74
N THR A 77 -11.24 -2.02 -7.84
CA THR A 77 -12.61 -1.51 -7.84
C THR A 77 -13.56 -2.70 -7.94
N ILE A 78 -14.54 -2.78 -7.05
CA ILE A 78 -15.53 -3.85 -7.04
C ILE A 78 -16.50 -3.67 -8.21
N GLU A 79 -16.66 -4.71 -9.03
CA GLU A 79 -17.62 -4.74 -10.13
C GLU A 79 -18.95 -5.32 -9.69
N SER A 80 -18.92 -6.43 -8.95
CA SER A 80 -20.09 -7.01 -8.30
C SER A 80 -19.76 -7.48 -6.90
N ALA A 81 -20.60 -7.12 -5.93
CA ALA A 81 -20.39 -7.46 -4.53
C ALA A 81 -20.58 -8.95 -4.23
N GLY A 82 -21.33 -9.68 -5.05
CA GLY A 82 -21.68 -11.08 -4.78
C GLY A 82 -22.33 -11.23 -3.40
N SER A 83 -21.79 -12.11 -2.55
CA SER A 83 -22.22 -12.30 -1.15
C SER A 83 -21.29 -11.62 -0.13
N SER A 84 -20.44 -10.69 -0.58
CA SER A 84 -19.54 -9.92 0.29
C SER A 84 -20.22 -8.66 0.85
N ASP A 85 -19.62 -8.07 1.87
CA ASP A 85 -20.04 -6.77 2.44
C ASP A 85 -19.50 -5.56 1.66
N PHE A 86 -18.90 -5.76 0.48
CA PHE A 86 -18.39 -4.65 -0.33
C PHE A 86 -19.50 -3.94 -1.09
N LEU A 87 -19.27 -2.67 -1.44
CA LEU A 87 -20.16 -1.90 -2.30
C LEU A 87 -19.67 -1.93 -3.75
N GLU A 88 -20.60 -2.03 -4.70
CA GLU A 88 -20.26 -1.94 -6.13
C GLU A 88 -19.72 -0.55 -6.48
N GLY A 89 -18.62 -0.50 -7.23
CA GLY A 89 -17.89 0.75 -7.50
C GLY A 89 -16.97 1.21 -6.36
N GLU A 90 -16.94 0.53 -5.21
CA GLU A 90 -16.02 0.85 -4.13
C GLU A 90 -14.58 0.47 -4.50
N GLN A 91 -13.63 1.38 -4.22
CA GLN A 91 -12.21 1.10 -4.35
C GLN A 91 -11.64 0.60 -3.02
N VAL A 92 -11.18 -0.63 -3.02
CA VAL A 92 -10.69 -1.35 -1.83
C VAL A 92 -9.29 -1.89 -2.05
N GLU A 93 -8.62 -2.31 -0.96
CA GLU A 93 -7.32 -2.96 -1.11
C GLU A 93 -7.47 -4.37 -1.68
N TYR A 94 -6.68 -4.68 -2.70
CA TYR A 94 -6.74 -5.97 -3.39
C TYR A 94 -6.48 -7.16 -2.45
N SER A 95 -5.60 -6.99 -1.46
CA SER A 95 -5.35 -7.99 -0.41
C SER A 95 -6.62 -8.30 0.39
N ARG A 96 -7.39 -7.27 0.78
CA ARG A 96 -8.64 -7.41 1.53
C ARG A 96 -9.69 -8.15 0.72
N VAL A 97 -9.87 -7.79 -0.56
CA VAL A 97 -10.80 -8.50 -1.46
C VAL A 97 -10.42 -9.96 -1.62
N LYS A 98 -9.13 -10.26 -1.80
CA LYS A 98 -8.66 -11.64 -1.91
C LYS A 98 -8.92 -12.48 -0.66
N ILE A 99 -8.77 -11.89 0.53
CA ILE A 99 -9.02 -12.58 1.80
C ILE A 99 -10.53 -12.84 1.94
N ALA A 100 -11.35 -11.80 1.76
CA ALA A 100 -12.80 -11.90 1.84
C ALA A 100 -13.37 -12.94 0.85
N ASN A 101 -12.91 -12.92 -0.42
CA ASN A 101 -13.36 -13.90 -1.41
C ASN A 101 -12.96 -15.32 -1.03
N ARG A 102 -11.75 -15.54 -0.52
CA ARG A 102 -11.31 -16.86 -0.05
C ARG A 102 -12.20 -17.39 1.07
N GLU A 103 -12.61 -16.53 2.00
CA GLU A 103 -13.51 -16.89 3.10
C GLU A 103 -14.93 -17.19 2.58
N LEU A 104 -15.43 -16.43 1.61
CA LEU A 104 -16.73 -16.67 0.99
C LEU A 104 -16.74 -17.99 0.21
N GLU A 105 -15.70 -18.25 -0.59
CA GLU A 105 -15.52 -19.49 -1.34
C GLU A 105 -15.44 -20.70 -0.41
N ALA A 106 -14.73 -20.59 0.71
CA ALA A 106 -14.67 -21.65 1.72
C ALA A 106 -16.04 -21.99 2.33
N ASN A 107 -16.95 -21.01 2.37
CA ASN A 107 -18.33 -21.17 2.83
C ASN A 107 -19.32 -21.51 1.69
N GLY A 108 -18.83 -21.78 0.47
CA GLY A 108 -19.66 -22.08 -0.70
C GLY A 108 -20.48 -20.90 -1.21
N LYS A 109 -20.13 -19.67 -0.84
CA LYS A 109 -20.78 -18.44 -1.29
C LYS A 109 -20.07 -17.87 -2.52
N VAL A 110 -20.78 -17.00 -3.25
CA VAL A 110 -20.23 -16.30 -4.41
C VAL A 110 -19.37 -15.11 -3.93
N GLY A 111 -18.08 -15.13 -4.27
CA GLY A 111 -17.16 -14.03 -3.99
C GLY A 111 -17.44 -12.79 -4.83
N ALA A 112 -16.88 -11.64 -4.43
CA ALA A 112 -16.99 -10.40 -5.18
C ALA A 112 -16.13 -10.42 -6.46
N THR A 113 -16.65 -9.89 -7.56
CA THR A 113 -15.85 -9.63 -8.76
C THR A 113 -15.26 -8.22 -8.69
N PHE A 114 -14.06 -8.06 -9.25
CA PHE A 114 -13.32 -6.80 -9.16
C PHE A 114 -12.43 -6.59 -10.37
N SER A 115 -12.15 -5.33 -10.67
CA SER A 115 -11.12 -4.90 -11.62
C SER A 115 -9.91 -4.36 -10.86
N ARG A 116 -8.70 -4.64 -11.38
CA ARG A 116 -7.45 -4.14 -10.77
C ARG A 116 -7.26 -2.69 -11.19
N ASP A 117 -6.87 -1.85 -10.24
CA ASP A 117 -6.58 -0.45 -10.52
C ASP A 117 -5.08 -0.22 -10.62
N LEU A 118 -4.66 0.53 -11.64
CA LEU A 118 -3.32 1.11 -11.71
C LEU A 118 -3.36 2.54 -11.18
N LEU A 119 -2.62 2.81 -10.12
CA LEU A 119 -2.49 4.15 -9.55
C LEU A 119 -1.05 4.66 -9.71
N GLY A 120 -0.88 5.95 -9.96
CA GLY A 120 0.42 6.59 -9.88
C GLY A 120 1.00 6.49 -8.46
N ILE A 121 2.34 6.52 -8.32
CA ILE A 121 3.03 6.33 -7.04
C ILE A 121 2.56 7.29 -5.94
N THR A 122 2.28 8.55 -6.28
CA THR A 122 1.77 9.57 -5.34
C THR A 122 0.37 9.22 -4.85
N LYS A 123 -0.53 8.86 -5.77
CA LYS A 123 -1.91 8.49 -5.44
C LYS A 123 -1.96 7.17 -4.66
N ALA A 124 -1.14 6.19 -5.03
CA ALA A 124 -1.01 4.92 -4.31
C ALA A 124 -0.51 5.14 -2.87
N SER A 125 0.42 6.09 -2.67
CA SER A 125 0.97 6.41 -1.34
C SER A 125 -0.04 7.13 -0.45
N LEU A 126 -0.88 8.01 -1.01
CA LEU A 126 -1.97 8.69 -0.29
C LEU A 126 -3.12 7.74 0.05
N ALA A 127 -3.37 6.73 -0.79
CA ALA A 127 -4.45 5.75 -0.60
C ALA A 127 -4.10 4.58 0.34
N THR A 128 -3.08 4.75 1.19
CA THR A 128 -2.70 3.76 2.22
C THR A 128 -3.74 3.70 3.36
N GLU A 129 -3.79 2.58 4.09
CA GLU A 129 -4.74 2.41 5.19
C GLU A 129 -4.40 3.28 6.41
N SER A 130 -3.10 3.49 6.65
CA SER A 130 -2.63 4.34 7.73
C SER A 130 -2.78 5.81 7.39
N PHE A 131 -3.66 6.49 8.13
CA PHE A 131 -3.79 7.93 8.01
C PHE A 131 -2.55 8.66 8.57
N ILE A 132 -1.83 8.08 9.54
CA ILE A 132 -0.58 8.66 10.07
C ILE A 132 0.49 8.68 8.98
N SER A 133 0.66 7.54 8.29
CA SER A 133 1.60 7.44 7.17
C SER A 133 1.17 8.32 6.00
N ALA A 134 -0.12 8.37 5.66
CA ALA A 134 -0.63 9.22 4.58
C ALA A 134 -0.41 10.72 4.89
N ALA A 135 -0.76 11.17 6.09
CA ALA A 135 -0.63 12.56 6.52
C ALA A 135 0.82 13.03 6.59
N SER A 136 1.77 12.12 6.83
CA SER A 136 3.21 12.39 6.81
C SER A 136 3.80 12.60 5.40
N PHE A 137 3.07 12.18 4.35
CA PHE A 137 3.54 12.31 2.98
C PHE A 137 3.12 13.65 2.36
N GLN A 138 1.81 13.87 2.20
CA GLN A 138 1.21 15.08 1.61
C GLN A 138 -0.21 15.27 2.14
N GLU A 139 -0.80 16.46 1.89
CA GLU A 139 -2.22 16.77 2.14
C GLU A 139 -2.69 16.54 3.60
N THR A 140 -1.81 16.81 4.56
CA THR A 140 -1.99 16.55 6.01
C THR A 140 -3.37 16.99 6.54
N THR A 141 -3.81 18.22 6.23
CA THR A 141 -5.09 18.75 6.70
C THR A 141 -6.29 17.95 6.21
N ARG A 142 -6.28 17.56 4.91
CA ARG A 142 -7.37 16.78 4.31
C ARG A 142 -7.43 15.38 4.92
N VAL A 143 -6.28 14.72 5.00
CA VAL A 143 -6.16 13.34 5.52
C VAL A 143 -6.60 13.25 6.98
N LEU A 144 -6.16 14.19 7.83
CA LEU A 144 -6.54 14.20 9.25
C LEU A 144 -8.02 14.50 9.46
N THR A 145 -8.58 15.43 8.68
CA THR A 145 -10.02 15.75 8.74
C THR A 145 -10.87 14.54 8.37
N GLU A 146 -10.54 13.87 7.26
CA GLU A 146 -11.25 12.65 6.82
C GLU A 146 -11.14 11.53 7.86
N ALA A 147 -9.95 11.34 8.45
CA ALA A 147 -9.73 10.33 9.48
C ALA A 147 -10.51 10.64 10.76
N ALA A 148 -10.57 11.90 11.18
CA ALA A 148 -11.29 12.35 12.36
C ALA A 148 -12.81 12.17 12.20
N VAL A 149 -13.37 12.59 11.06
CA VAL A 149 -14.81 12.46 10.76
C VAL A 149 -15.22 10.98 10.69
N ALA A 150 -14.37 10.12 10.10
CA ALA A 150 -14.63 8.68 10.01
C ALA A 150 -14.30 7.91 11.30
N GLY A 151 -13.72 8.56 12.33
CA GLY A 151 -13.28 7.90 13.56
C GLY A 151 -12.24 6.80 13.33
N LYS A 152 -11.38 6.96 12.30
CA LYS A 152 -10.40 5.94 11.92
C LYS A 152 -9.39 5.69 13.04
N ARG A 153 -9.04 4.42 13.24
CA ARG A 153 -7.98 3.99 14.15
C ARG A 153 -6.82 3.41 13.35
N ASP A 154 -5.61 3.83 13.68
CA ASP A 154 -4.40 3.33 13.05
C ASP A 154 -3.85 2.14 13.86
N GLU A 155 -3.57 1.03 13.17
CA GLU A 155 -3.06 -0.18 13.82
C GLU A 155 -1.53 -0.25 13.92
N LEU A 156 -0.81 0.76 13.40
CA LEU A 156 0.65 0.84 13.43
C LEU A 156 1.32 -0.40 12.83
N ARG A 157 0.81 -0.88 11.68
CA ARG A 157 1.34 -2.06 10.97
C ARG A 157 2.48 -1.67 10.02
N GLY A 158 2.60 -0.39 9.68
CA GLY A 158 3.57 0.13 8.72
C GLY A 158 4.90 0.56 9.34
N LEU A 159 5.88 0.80 8.47
CA LEU A 159 7.20 1.29 8.87
C LEU A 159 7.12 2.74 9.39
N LYS A 160 6.52 3.65 8.61
CA LYS A 160 6.46 5.08 8.91
C LYS A 160 5.71 5.39 10.19
N GLU A 161 4.56 4.76 10.40
CA GLU A 161 3.77 4.93 11.63
C GLU A 161 4.59 4.62 12.88
N ASN A 162 5.30 3.48 12.90
CA ASN A 162 6.09 3.08 14.06
C ASN A 162 7.27 4.02 14.30
N VAL A 163 7.92 4.50 13.24
CA VAL A 163 8.99 5.52 13.36
C VAL A 163 8.44 6.81 13.97
N ILE A 164 7.29 7.30 13.49
CA ILE A 164 6.68 8.55 13.97
C ILE A 164 6.27 8.43 15.45
N VAL A 165 5.77 7.26 15.87
CA VAL A 165 5.35 7.02 17.26
C VAL A 165 6.53 6.61 18.17
N GLY A 166 7.73 6.39 17.62
CA GLY A 166 8.93 6.01 18.39
C GLY A 166 8.97 4.55 18.83
N ARG A 167 8.33 3.64 18.08
CA ARG A 167 8.33 2.19 18.33
C ARG A 167 9.29 1.47 17.38
N LEU A 168 9.67 0.25 17.74
CA LEU A 168 10.43 -0.64 16.84
C LEU A 168 9.68 -0.80 15.51
N ILE A 169 10.40 -0.77 14.39
CA ILE A 169 9.82 -0.96 13.07
C ILE A 169 9.49 -2.44 12.81
N PRO A 170 8.42 -2.76 12.06
CA PRO A 170 8.02 -4.14 11.74
C PRO A 170 8.87 -4.75 10.60
N ALA A 171 10.19 -4.53 10.64
CA ALA A 171 11.14 -5.07 9.67
C ALA A 171 12.51 -5.31 10.34
N GLY A 172 13.36 -6.13 9.70
CA GLY A 172 14.68 -6.47 10.24
C GLY A 172 14.57 -7.11 11.63
N THR A 173 15.38 -6.64 12.59
CA THR A 173 15.37 -7.13 13.98
C THR A 173 14.05 -6.87 14.70
N GLY A 174 13.34 -5.80 14.36
CA GLY A 174 12.03 -5.48 14.95
C GLY A 174 10.90 -6.39 14.45
N TYR A 175 11.11 -7.17 13.39
CA TYR A 175 10.09 -8.09 12.86
C TYR A 175 9.69 -9.17 13.87
N ALA A 176 10.66 -9.76 14.58
CA ALA A 176 10.41 -10.78 15.60
C ALA A 176 9.58 -10.22 16.77
N TYR A 177 9.88 -8.99 17.21
CA TYR A 177 9.12 -8.28 18.24
C TYR A 177 7.65 -8.07 17.84
N HIS A 178 7.41 -7.63 16.61
CA HIS A 178 6.04 -7.43 16.11
C HIS A 178 5.29 -8.75 15.96
N GLN A 179 5.95 -9.82 15.49
CA GLN A 179 5.34 -11.13 15.36
C GLN A 179 4.91 -11.73 16.71
N ASP A 180 5.76 -11.64 17.72
CA ASP A 180 5.42 -12.08 19.08
C ASP A 180 4.25 -11.27 19.64
N ARG A 181 4.28 -9.94 19.48
CA ARG A 181 3.20 -9.06 19.92
C ARG A 181 1.87 -9.36 19.23
N MET A 182 1.88 -9.62 17.92
CA MET A 182 0.67 -10.00 17.17
C MET A 182 0.13 -11.35 17.65
N ARG A 183 1.00 -12.31 17.95
CA ARG A 183 0.62 -13.61 18.51
C ARG A 183 -0.05 -13.48 19.88
N ARG A 184 0.54 -12.71 20.80
CA ARG A 184 -0.05 -12.43 22.12
C ARG A 184 -1.40 -11.76 22.01
N ARG A 185 -1.51 -10.76 21.13
CA ARG A 185 -2.79 -10.07 20.86
C ARG A 185 -3.85 -11.01 20.31
N ALA A 186 -3.49 -11.94 19.42
CA ALA A 186 -4.39 -12.96 18.90
C ALA A 186 -4.81 -13.99 19.97
N ALA A 187 -3.94 -14.26 20.95
CA ALA A 187 -4.23 -15.12 22.10
C ALA A 187 -5.10 -14.43 23.18
N GLY A 188 -5.50 -13.17 22.97
CA GLY A 188 -6.25 -12.40 23.97
C GLY A 188 -5.40 -11.89 25.14
N GLU A 189 -4.08 -12.08 25.09
CA GLU A 189 -3.16 -11.48 26.03
C GLU A 189 -3.06 -9.99 25.70
N LEU A 190 -3.73 -9.17 26.52
CA LEU A 190 -3.51 -7.73 26.49
C LEU A 190 -2.02 -7.49 26.70
N PRO A 191 -1.38 -6.62 25.90
CA PRO A 191 -0.02 -6.21 26.23
C PRO A 191 -0.06 -5.69 27.65
N ALA A 192 0.76 -6.26 28.54
CA ALA A 192 1.09 -5.60 29.78
C ALA A 192 1.56 -4.21 29.35
N ALA A 193 0.74 -3.18 29.57
CA ALA A 193 1.24 -1.84 29.50
C ALA A 193 2.50 -1.86 30.38
N PRO A 194 3.63 -1.25 29.96
CA PRO A 194 4.64 -0.93 30.93
C PRO A 194 3.94 -0.04 31.95
N GLN A 195 3.46 -0.65 33.03
CA GLN A 195 3.03 0.04 34.22
C GLN A 195 4.34 0.49 34.84
N VAL A 196 4.96 1.50 34.25
CA VAL A 196 5.92 2.28 35.02
C VAL A 196 5.05 2.93 36.07
N SER A 197 5.13 2.41 37.28
CA SER A 197 4.43 3.03 38.39
C SER A 197 4.87 4.49 38.49
N VAL A 198 3.99 5.38 38.97
CA VAL A 198 4.35 6.79 39.17
C VAL A 198 5.61 6.91 40.06
N GLU A 199 5.83 5.92 40.93
CA GLU A 199 6.99 5.76 41.80
C GLU A 199 8.26 5.37 41.02
N GLU A 200 8.19 4.45 40.05
CA GLU A 200 9.33 4.11 39.19
C GLU A 200 9.69 5.25 38.23
N ALA A 201 8.69 5.98 37.73
CA ALA A 201 8.92 7.14 36.87
C ALA A 201 9.59 8.29 37.63
N SER A 202 9.18 8.53 38.89
CA SER A 202 9.78 9.55 39.73
C SER A 202 11.17 9.15 40.22
N ALA A 203 11.40 7.87 40.53
CA ALA A 203 12.72 7.36 40.90
C ALA A 203 13.73 7.48 39.74
N ASN A 204 13.36 7.07 38.53
CA ASN A 204 14.22 7.21 37.36
C ASN A 204 14.51 8.67 37.01
N LEU A 205 13.54 9.58 37.20
CA LEU A 205 13.74 11.01 36.99
C LEU A 205 14.68 11.62 38.04
N ALA A 206 14.53 11.23 39.32
CA ALA A 206 15.41 11.67 40.39
C ALA A 206 16.85 11.17 40.19
N GLU A 207 17.00 9.93 39.72
CA GLU A 207 18.31 9.35 39.40
C GLU A 207 18.99 10.09 38.23
N LEU A 208 18.25 10.44 37.18
CA LEU A 208 18.75 11.25 36.06
C LEU A 208 19.12 12.68 36.48
N LEU A 209 18.34 13.30 37.37
CA LEU A 209 18.63 14.63 37.90
C LEU A 209 19.89 14.62 38.78
N ASN A 210 20.07 13.58 39.60
CA ASN A 210 21.26 13.41 40.43
C ASN A 210 22.51 13.09 39.60
N ALA A 211 22.37 12.31 38.53
CA ALA A 211 23.47 12.04 37.60
C ALA A 211 23.94 13.31 36.85
N GLY A 212 23.03 14.26 36.60
CA GLY A 212 23.38 15.57 36.01
C GLY A 212 24.05 16.55 36.97
N LEU A 213 23.89 16.37 38.28
CA LEU A 213 24.45 17.25 39.32
C LEU A 213 25.81 16.78 39.86
N GLY A 214 26.24 15.56 39.56
CA GLY A 214 27.53 15.00 40.00
C GLY A 214 28.74 15.33 39.11
N GLY A 215 28.56 16.17 38.09
CA GLY A 215 29.57 16.42 37.04
C GLY A 215 30.37 17.72 37.16
N SER A 216 30.20 18.51 38.21
CA SER A 216 30.98 19.75 38.42
C SER A 216 31.52 19.78 39.84
N ASP A 217 32.66 19.13 40.05
CA ASP A 217 33.70 19.52 41.02
C ASP A 217 34.82 18.47 40.99
N ASN A 218 35.75 18.62 40.05
CA ASN A 218 37.20 18.56 40.29
C ASN A 218 37.98 18.72 38.98
N ASP A 219 38.98 19.62 39.08
CA ASP A 219 40.00 20.08 38.13
C ASP A 219 39.58 21.08 37.03
#